data_AF-B7R5D0-F1
#
_entry.id   AF-B7R5D0-F1
#
_cell.length_a   1.000
_cell.length_b   1.000
_cell.length_c   1.000
_cell.angle_alpha   90.00
_cell.angle_beta   90.00
_cell.angle_gamma   90.00
#
_symmetry.space_group_name_H-M   'P 1'
#
loop_
_entity.id
_entity.type
_entity.pdbx_description
1 polymer ?
#
loop_
_entity_poly.entity_id
_entity_poly.type
_entity_poly.pdbx_seq_one_letter_code
_entity_poly.pdbx_strand_id
1 'polypeptide(L)'
;MGKLEEVLRLINEGKRFPQDIARELGITVGEVEGIIELLKGLGYIEEVEKGPACETCPLRKVCYGKCLLPKVKVLRPSFDLRED
;
A
#
# COMPACT_ATOMS: atom_id res chain seq x y z
N MET A 1 6.65 -12.24 -17.18
CA MET A 1 5.92 -11.01 -16.83
C MET A 1 6.90 -9.85 -16.81
N GLY A 2 6.45 -8.64 -17.14
CA GLY A 2 7.26 -7.43 -17.01
C GLY A 2 7.31 -6.95 -15.56
N LYS A 3 8.17 -5.96 -15.29
CA LYS A 3 8.36 -5.40 -13.94
C LYS A 3 7.11 -4.64 -13.45
N LEU A 4 6.37 -4.03 -14.37
CA LEU A 4 5.16 -3.28 -14.05
C LEU A 4 4.06 -4.20 -13.50
N GLU A 5 3.86 -5.34 -14.15
CA GLU A 5 2.90 -6.37 -13.74
C GLU A 5 3.28 -7.01 -12.40
N GLU A 6 4.57 -7.26 -12.18
CA GLU A 6 5.06 -7.81 -10.89
C GLU A 6 4.87 -6.84 -9.73
N VAL A 7 5.16 -5.55 -9.91
CA VAL A 7 4.90 -4.53 -8.86
C VAL A 7 3.41 -4.44 -8.55
N LEU A 8 2.55 -4.42 -9.57
CA LEU A 8 1.10 -4.38 -9.37
C LEU A 8 0.59 -5.63 -8.66
N ARG A 9 1.10 -6.82 -9.02
CA ARG A 9 0.79 -8.10 -8.36
C ARG A 9 1.14 -8.05 -6.87
N LEU A 10 2.33 -7.61 -6.52
CA LEU A 10 2.77 -7.53 -5.12
C LEU A 10 1.94 -6.54 -4.29
N ILE A 11 1.57 -5.39 -4.88
CA ILE A 11 0.65 -4.44 -4.22
C ILE A 11 -0.72 -5.08 -4.00
N ASN A 12 -1.21 -5.85 -4.97
CA ASN A 12 -2.47 -6.59 -4.85
C ASN A 12 -2.43 -7.68 -3.78
N GLU A 13 -1.29 -8.35 -3.62
CA GLU A 13 -1.01 -9.32 -2.54
C GLU A 13 -0.83 -8.66 -1.16
N GLY A 14 -0.88 -7.32 -1.10
CA GLY A 14 -0.89 -6.56 0.14
C GLY A 14 0.46 -6.00 0.57
N LYS A 15 1.49 -6.04 -0.29
CA LYS A 15 2.73 -5.30 -0.07
C LYS A 15 2.45 -3.80 -0.17
N ARG A 16 2.76 -3.06 0.89
CA ARG A 16 2.33 -1.67 1.05
C ARG A 16 3.46 -0.65 0.92
N PHE A 17 4.71 -1.13 0.94
CA PHE A 17 5.90 -0.28 1.02
C PHE A 17 6.88 -0.56 -0.15
N PRO A 18 7.39 0.47 -0.84
CA PRO A 18 8.33 0.31 -1.95
C PRO A 18 9.59 -0.48 -1.58
N GLN A 19 10.09 -0.36 -0.35
CA GLN A 19 11.29 -1.04 0.11
C GLN A 19 11.10 -2.57 0.17
N ASP A 20 9.90 -3.03 0.51
CA ASP A 20 9.57 -4.46 0.53
C ASP A 20 9.50 -5.03 -0.88
N ILE A 21 8.84 -4.29 -1.78
CA ILE A 21 8.71 -4.66 -3.20
C ILE A 21 10.09 -4.71 -3.87
N ALA A 22 10.94 -3.70 -3.63
CA ALA A 22 12.29 -3.63 -4.19
C ALA A 22 13.16 -4.82 -3.75
N ARG A 23 13.09 -5.16 -2.45
CA ARG A 23 13.78 -6.33 -1.89
C ARG A 23 13.30 -7.64 -2.51
N GLU A 24 12.00 -7.78 -2.73
CA GLU A 24 11.41 -9.00 -3.30
C GLU A 24 11.73 -9.17 -4.79
N LEU A 25 11.75 -8.08 -5.54
CA LEU A 25 12.06 -8.07 -6.97
C LEU A 25 13.57 -7.97 -7.27
N GLY A 26 14.42 -7.77 -6.26
CA GLY A 26 15.86 -7.61 -6.43
C GLY A 26 16.26 -6.36 -7.23
N ILE A 27 15.46 -5.29 -7.15
CA ILE A 27 15.69 -4.01 -7.85
C ILE A 27 15.83 -2.85 -6.86
N THR A 28 16.13 -1.66 -7.36
CA THR A 28 16.29 -0.48 -6.50
C THR A 28 14.93 0.09 -6.06
N VAL A 29 14.91 0.75 -4.90
CA VAL A 29 13.71 1.45 -4.42
C VAL A 29 13.25 2.52 -5.41
N GLY A 30 14.17 3.30 -5.98
CA GLY A 30 13.84 4.33 -6.97
C GLY A 30 13.22 3.77 -8.26
N GLU A 31 13.61 2.57 -8.66
CA GLU A 31 12.97 1.89 -9.79
C GLU A 31 11.53 1.47 -9.48
N VAL A 32 11.29 0.95 -8.27
CA VAL A 32 9.94 0.64 -7.79
C VAL A 32 9.08 1.91 -7.68
N GLU A 33 9.63 3.00 -7.15
CA GLU A 33 8.93 4.29 -7.05
C GLU A 33 8.54 4.82 -8.44
N GLY A 34 9.43 4.73 -9.43
CA GLY A 34 9.11 5.09 -10.81
C GLY A 34 7.97 4.26 -11.41
N ILE A 35 7.95 2.95 -11.14
CA ILE A 35 6.86 2.06 -11.55
C ILE A 35 5.55 2.41 -10.85
N ILE A 36 5.59 2.69 -9.54
CA ILE A 36 4.43 3.11 -8.76
C ILE A 36 3.82 4.39 -9.32
N GLU A 37 4.62 5.42 -9.63
CA GLU A 37 4.12 6.66 -10.20
C GLU A 37 3.46 6.44 -11.57
N LEU A 38 4.03 5.55 -12.39
CA LEU A 38 3.40 5.12 -13.65
C LEU A 38 2.03 4.45 -13.40
N LEU A 39 1.97 3.48 -12.48
CA LEU A 39 0.74 2.78 -12.13
C LEU A 39 -0.33 3.73 -11.54
N LYS A 40 0.07 4.73 -10.75
CA LYS A 40 -0.81 5.80 -10.23
C LYS A 40 -1.36 6.65 -11.37
N GLY A 41 -0.50 7.09 -12.29
CA GLY A 41 -0.92 7.87 -13.46
C GLY A 41 -1.90 7.13 -14.37
N LEU A 42 -1.78 5.80 -14.43
CA LEU A 42 -2.69 4.91 -15.15
C LEU A 42 -3.97 4.56 -14.36
N GLY A 43 -4.05 4.93 -13.09
CA GLY A 43 -5.21 4.66 -12.23
C GLY A 43 -5.28 3.24 -11.66
N TYR A 44 -4.23 2.43 -11.81
CA TYR A 44 -4.22 1.05 -11.27
C TYR A 44 -4.03 1.00 -9.75
N ILE A 45 -3.37 2.00 -9.17
CA ILE A 45 -3.13 2.08 -7.73
C ILE A 45 -3.45 3.47 -7.19
N GLU A 46 -3.86 3.51 -5.93
CA GLU A 46 -4.12 4.72 -5.16
C GLU A 46 -3.26 4.75 -3.89
N GLU A 47 -2.89 5.96 -3.46
CA GLU A 47 -2.33 6.20 -2.13
C GLU A 47 -3.47 6.52 -1.16
N VAL A 48 -3.59 5.71 -0.11
CA VAL A 48 -4.58 5.93 0.94
C VAL A 48 -3.90 6.16 2.28
N GLU A 49 -4.46 7.06 3.08
CA GLU A 49 -4.05 7.17 4.49
C GLU A 49 -4.64 6.00 5.26
N LYS A 50 -3.78 5.10 5.72
CA LYS A 50 -4.17 4.06 6.65
C LYS A 50 -3.72 4.45 8.05
N GLY A 51 -4.71 4.78 8.86
CA GLY A 51 -4.56 4.97 10.30
C GLY A 51 -4.98 3.73 11.09
N PRO A 52 -4.72 3.72 12.40
CA PRO A 52 -5.31 2.76 13.31
C PRO A 52 -6.84 2.82 13.20
N ALA A 53 -7.48 1.66 13.02
CA ALA A 53 -8.93 1.57 13.02
C ALA A 53 -9.42 1.78 14.45
N CYS A 54 -9.66 3.03 14.84
CA CYS A 54 -10.18 3.39 16.16
C CYS A 54 -11.41 2.56 16.52
N GLU A 55 -12.22 2.18 15.52
CA GLU A 55 -13.42 1.37 15.71
C GLU A 55 -13.16 -0.03 16.26
N THR A 56 -12.04 -0.66 15.87
CA THR A 56 -11.65 -2.01 16.29
C THR A 56 -10.48 -2.00 17.28
N CYS A 57 -10.01 -0.81 17.70
CA CYS A 57 -8.86 -0.68 18.58
C CYS A 57 -9.19 -1.09 20.03
N PRO A 58 -8.44 -2.05 20.63
CA PRO A 58 -8.70 -2.48 22.01
C PRO A 58 -8.49 -1.36 23.05
N LEU A 59 -7.70 -0.34 22.71
CA LEU A 59 -7.44 0.82 23.58
C LEU A 59 -8.46 1.96 23.39
N ARG A 60 -9.50 1.79 22.56
CA ARG A 60 -10.49 2.85 22.26
C ARG A 60 -11.11 3.48 23.51
N LYS A 61 -11.38 2.67 24.54
CA LYS A 61 -12.00 3.12 25.80
C LYS A 61 -11.09 4.01 26.65
N VAL A 62 -9.77 3.94 26.45
CA VAL A 62 -8.77 4.68 27.25
C VAL A 62 -8.02 5.75 26.46
N CYS A 63 -8.07 5.73 25.12
CA CYS A 63 -7.35 6.71 24.30
C CYS A 63 -8.12 8.02 24.09
N TYR A 64 -9.45 8.05 24.32
CA TYR A 64 -10.31 9.22 24.14
C TYR A 64 -10.13 9.92 22.77
N GLY A 65 -9.85 9.15 21.71
CA GLY A 65 -9.62 9.67 20.36
C GLY A 65 -8.24 10.27 20.10
N LYS A 66 -7.33 10.28 21.09
CA LYS A 66 -5.93 10.71 20.91
C LYS A 66 -5.07 9.52 20.52
N CYS A 67 -5.13 9.12 19.25
CA CYS A 67 -4.28 8.03 18.80
C CYS A 67 -2.82 8.49 18.71
N LEU A 68 -1.92 7.74 19.36
CA LEU A 68 -0.48 7.97 19.30
C LEU A 68 0.18 7.28 18.10
N LEU A 69 -0.54 6.37 17.43
CA LEU A 69 -0.05 5.72 16.22
C LEU A 69 -0.21 6.66 15.03
N PRO A 70 0.86 6.91 14.27
CA PRO A 70 0.79 7.78 13.11
C PRO A 70 -0.07 7.17 12.01
N LYS A 71 -0.77 8.03 11.26
CA LYS A 71 -1.31 7.63 9.96
C LYS A 71 -0.14 7.44 9.00
N VAL A 72 -0.17 6.38 8.23
CA VAL A 72 0.82 6.12 7.18
C VAL A 72 0.14 6.08 5.82
N LYS A 73 0.81 6.65 4.82
CA LYS A 73 0.38 6.49 3.42
C LYS A 73 0.74 5.08 2.98
N VAL A 74 -0.23 4.40 2.37
CA VAL A 74 -0.03 3.05 1.85
C VAL A 74 -0.61 2.93 0.45
N LEU A 75 -0.02 2.03 -0.33
CA LEU A 75 -0.47 1.71 -1.68
C LEU A 75 -1.60 0.68 -1.63
N ARG A 76 -2.61 0.86 -2.49
CA ARG A 76 -3.72 -0.07 -2.69
C ARG A 76 -4.09 -0.13 -4.18
N PRO A 77 -4.51 -1.28 -4.73
CA PRO A 77 -5.14 -1.33 -6.04
C PRO A 77 -6.44 -0.51 -6.06
N SER A 78 -6.67 0.23 -7.14
CA SER A 78 -7.89 1.04 -7.32
C SER A 78 -9.11 0.22 -7.74
N PHE A 79 -8.92 -1.07 -8.01
CA PHE A 79 -9.94 -2.00 -8.49
C PHE A 79 -10.09 -3.19 -7.53
N ASP A 80 -11.32 -3.68 -7.38
CA ASP A 80 -11.60 -4.92 -6.66
C ASP A 80 -11.45 -6.08 -7.65
N LEU A 81 -10.38 -6.87 -7.52
CA LEU A 81 -10.32 -8.20 -8.14
C LEU A 81 -11.18 -9.15 -7.31
N ARG A 82 -12.50 -9.09 -7.47
CA ARG A 82 -13.35 -10.20 -7.07
C ARG A 82 -13.14 -11.29 -8.12
N GLU A 83 -12.42 -12.35 -7.74
CA GLU A 83 -12.48 -13.61 -8.50
C GLU A 83 -13.91 -14.14 -8.33
N ASP A 84 -14.71 -14.06 -9.41
CA ASP A 84 -15.99 -14.76 -9.54
C ASP A 84 -15.77 -16.27 -9.73
#